data_AF-A0A7S3BXT5-F1
#
_entry.id   AF-A0A7S3BXT5-F1
#
_cell.length_a   1.000
_cell.length_b   1.000
_cell.length_c   1.000
_cell.angle_alpha   90.00
_cell.angle_beta   90.00
_cell.angle_gamma   90.00
#
_symmetry.space_group_name_H-M   'P 1'
#
loop_
_entity.id
_entity.type
_entity.pdbx_description
1 polymer ?
#
loop_
_entity_poly.entity_id
_entity_poly.type
_entity_poly.pdbx_seq_one_letter_code
_entity_poly.pdbx_strand_id
1 'polypeptide(L)'
;QRVCDTSEPQNWILASYDVQDPCRIVVVGEGNQGLSECLQHTTPDRVFWGGFRVVAVDVQRGVVSRRPKHVFFMYAGGDTPLRVKARGLLHMGALAEVIQQAHVSFEAEAVEDLDPRKIVAKLLQCGGAHKPNAWDFGGQAPMLQVDWFESQ
;
A
#
# COMPACT_ATOMS: atom_id res chain seq x y z
N GLN A 1 12.54 -8.35 5.04
CA GLN A 1 12.37 -7.35 3.97
C GLN A 1 12.02 -8.03 2.64
N ARG A 2 10.94 -8.82 2.57
CA ARG A 2 10.59 -9.60 1.35
C ARG A 2 9.83 -8.76 0.30
N VAL A 3 8.96 -7.86 0.74
CA VAL A 3 8.18 -6.96 -0.15
C VAL A 3 9.08 -5.93 -0.87
N CYS A 4 10.19 -5.54 -0.24
CA CYS A 4 11.16 -4.59 -0.80
C CYS A 4 12.03 -5.20 -1.90
N ASP A 5 12.13 -6.54 -1.95
CA ASP A 5 12.93 -7.24 -2.94
C ASP A 5 12.12 -7.46 -4.22
N THR A 6 12.57 -6.86 -5.32
CA THR A 6 11.93 -6.99 -6.64
C THR A 6 12.09 -8.37 -7.26
N SER A 7 13.01 -9.21 -6.76
CA SER A 7 13.16 -10.59 -7.21
C SER A 7 12.11 -11.52 -6.60
N GLU A 8 11.54 -11.14 -5.45
CA GLU A 8 10.49 -11.90 -4.79
C GLU A 8 9.12 -11.66 -5.47
N PRO A 9 8.31 -12.71 -5.66
CA PRO A 9 6.98 -12.59 -6.24
C PRO A 9 6.04 -11.85 -5.28
N GLN A 10 6.32 -11.86 -3.98
CA GLN A 10 5.51 -11.18 -2.99
C GLN A 10 5.60 -9.67 -3.16
N ASN A 11 4.43 -9.03 -3.27
CA ASN A 11 4.32 -7.60 -3.48
C ASN A 11 3.45 -6.90 -2.43
N TRP A 12 2.94 -7.63 -1.43
CA TRP A 12 2.32 -7.03 -0.25
C TRP A 12 2.51 -7.88 1.01
N ILE A 13 2.41 -7.19 2.15
CA ILE A 13 2.36 -7.78 3.50
C ILE A 13 1.32 -7.03 4.33
N LEU A 14 0.63 -7.74 5.22
CA LEU A 14 -0.37 -7.20 6.12
C LEU A 14 -0.12 -7.72 7.53
N ALA A 15 -0.14 -6.81 8.50
CA ALA A 15 0.00 -7.08 9.91
C ALA A 15 -1.20 -6.53 10.68
N SER A 16 -1.50 -7.15 11.81
CA SER A 16 -2.55 -6.73 12.74
C SER A 16 -2.14 -7.13 14.17
N TYR A 17 -2.83 -6.61 15.17
CA TYR A 17 -2.76 -7.16 16.52
C TYR A 17 -3.13 -8.64 16.51
N ASP A 18 -2.44 -9.45 17.32
CA ASP A 18 -2.76 -10.86 17.51
C ASP A 18 -4.11 -11.04 18.21
N VAL A 19 -4.83 -12.10 17.85
CA VAL A 19 -6.18 -12.38 18.40
C VAL A 19 -6.10 -12.92 19.83
N GLN A 20 -5.05 -13.67 20.14
CA GLN A 20 -4.79 -14.25 21.45
C GLN A 20 -4.03 -13.28 22.37
N ASP A 21 -3.12 -12.47 21.80
CA ASP A 21 -2.35 -11.45 22.53
C ASP A 21 -2.46 -10.05 21.89
N PRO A 22 -3.42 -9.21 22.34
CA PRO A 22 -3.62 -7.87 21.81
C PRO A 22 -2.45 -6.89 22.01
N CYS A 23 -1.40 -7.27 22.74
CA CYS A 23 -0.16 -6.48 22.90
C CYS A 23 0.89 -6.84 21.84
N ARG A 24 0.68 -7.90 21.07
CA ARG A 24 1.58 -8.34 20.01
C ARG A 24 1.03 -7.99 18.64
N ILE A 25 1.93 -7.61 17.73
CA ILE A 25 1.62 -7.45 16.31
C ILE A 25 2.18 -8.66 15.56
N VAL A 26 1.36 -9.22 14.68
CA VAL A 26 1.69 -10.40 13.87
C VAL A 26 1.34 -10.15 12.41
N VAL A 27 2.06 -10.82 11.52
CA VAL A 27 1.72 -10.86 10.09
C VAL A 27 0.48 -11.73 9.93
N VAL A 28 -0.56 -11.20 9.30
CA VAL A 28 -1.84 -11.87 9.07
C VAL A 28 -2.08 -12.21 7.60
N GLY A 29 -1.25 -11.68 6.70
CA GLY A 29 -1.29 -12.01 5.29
C GLY A 29 -0.06 -11.53 4.53
N GLU A 30 0.26 -12.23 3.44
CA GLU A 30 1.23 -11.82 2.43
C GLU A 30 0.81 -12.45 1.09
N GLY A 31 1.16 -11.80 -0.02
CA GLY A 31 0.74 -12.27 -1.34
C GLY A 31 1.39 -11.54 -2.50
N ASN A 32 0.91 -11.81 -3.71
CA ASN A 32 1.49 -11.36 -4.96
C ASN A 32 0.49 -10.69 -5.92
N GLN A 33 -0.76 -10.51 -5.51
CA GLN A 33 -1.79 -9.83 -6.29
C GLN A 33 -2.06 -8.40 -5.82
N GLY A 34 -1.12 -7.80 -5.09
CA GLY A 34 -1.12 -6.37 -4.82
C GLY A 34 -2.15 -5.89 -3.80
N LEU A 35 -2.54 -4.63 -3.95
CA LEU A 35 -3.43 -3.95 -3.02
C LEU A 35 -4.81 -4.60 -2.95
N SER A 36 -5.39 -5.03 -4.07
CA SER A 36 -6.75 -5.60 -4.09
C SER A 36 -6.86 -6.90 -3.28
N GLU A 37 -5.89 -7.80 -3.42
CA GLU A 37 -5.81 -9.01 -2.60
C GLU A 37 -5.53 -8.67 -1.13
N CYS A 38 -4.57 -7.78 -0.86
CA CYS A 38 -4.28 -7.32 0.50
C CYS A 38 -5.53 -6.82 1.24
N LEU A 39 -6.36 -6.01 0.59
CA LEU A 39 -7.57 -5.43 1.19
C LEU A 39 -8.66 -6.49 1.47
N GLN A 40 -8.70 -7.60 0.74
CA GLN A 40 -9.62 -8.72 1.01
C GLN A 40 -9.35 -9.41 2.35
N HIS A 41 -8.14 -9.25 2.89
CA HIS A 41 -7.76 -9.78 4.21
C HIS A 41 -8.06 -8.82 5.36
N THR A 42 -8.63 -7.64 5.09
CA THR A 42 -8.99 -6.67 6.12
C THR A 42 -10.44 -6.86 6.59
N THR A 43 -10.72 -6.43 7.82
CA THR A 43 -12.05 -6.47 8.43
C THR A 43 -12.36 -5.14 9.10
N PRO A 44 -13.63 -4.70 9.17
CA PRO A 44 -13.98 -3.38 9.70
C PRO A 44 -13.79 -3.25 11.22
N ASP A 45 -13.63 -4.36 11.95
CA ASP A 45 -13.54 -4.42 13.41
C ASP A 45 -12.10 -4.35 13.96
N ARG A 46 -11.08 -4.22 13.09
CA ARG A 46 -9.67 -4.27 13.48
C ARG A 46 -8.81 -3.18 12.86
N VAL A 47 -7.60 -3.03 13.43
CA VAL A 47 -6.52 -2.21 12.87
C VAL A 47 -5.56 -3.11 12.11
N PHE A 48 -5.22 -2.69 10.91
CA PHE A 48 -4.24 -3.32 10.05
C PHE A 48 -3.16 -2.32 9.65
N TRP A 49 -1.95 -2.82 9.45
CA TRP A 49 -0.87 -2.09 8.81
C TRP A 49 -0.36 -2.93 7.67
N GLY A 50 -0.17 -2.30 6.51
CA GLY A 50 0.29 -3.01 5.33
C GLY A 50 1.32 -2.24 4.57
N GLY A 51 2.10 -2.99 3.81
CA GLY A 51 3.04 -2.47 2.85
C GLY A 51 2.83 -3.17 1.52
N PHE A 52 2.81 -2.43 0.42
CA PHE A 52 2.72 -3.03 -0.91
C PHE A 52 3.60 -2.29 -1.93
N ARG A 53 3.96 -3.00 -2.98
CA ARG A 53 4.77 -2.51 -4.10
C ARG A 53 3.87 -2.19 -5.29
N VAL A 54 4.01 -0.99 -5.82
CA VAL A 54 3.42 -0.53 -7.08
C VAL A 54 4.57 -0.24 -8.05
N VAL A 55 4.44 -0.61 -9.32
CA VAL A 55 5.47 -0.36 -10.33
C VAL A 55 5.02 0.77 -11.24
N ALA A 56 5.76 1.88 -11.23
CA ALA A 56 5.63 2.92 -12.24
C ALA A 56 6.20 2.42 -13.57
N VAL A 57 5.38 2.45 -14.62
CA VAL A 57 5.73 2.02 -15.98
C VAL A 57 5.74 3.24 -16.90
N ASP A 58 6.85 3.43 -17.60
CA ASP A 58 7.03 4.48 -18.60
C ASP A 58 7.55 3.86 -19.89
N VAL A 59 6.90 4.18 -21.00
CA VAL A 59 7.21 3.66 -22.32
C VAL A 59 7.49 4.84 -23.24
N GLN A 60 8.77 5.05 -23.55
CA GLN A 60 9.19 6.14 -24.42
C GLN A 60 10.06 5.60 -25.55
N ARG A 61 9.65 5.88 -26.80
CA ARG A 61 10.43 5.55 -28.01
C ARG A 61 10.92 4.09 -28.04
N GLY A 62 10.09 3.15 -27.56
CA GLY A 62 10.40 1.72 -27.53
C GLY A 62 11.22 1.23 -26.33
N VAL A 63 11.60 2.12 -25.40
CA VAL A 63 12.25 1.75 -24.14
C VAL A 63 11.22 1.72 -23.01
N VAL A 64 11.20 0.63 -22.25
CA VAL A 64 10.32 0.46 -21.09
C VAL A 64 11.12 0.63 -19.80
N SER A 65 10.78 1.64 -19.01
CA SER A 65 11.31 1.87 -17.66
C SER A 65 10.31 1.38 -16.62
N ARG A 66 10.78 0.56 -15.68
CA ARG A 66 9.99 0.02 -14.55
C ARG A 66 10.63 0.46 -13.25
N ARG A 67 9.89 1.22 -12.44
CA ARG A 67 10.39 1.80 -11.19
C ARG A 67 9.48 1.40 -10.04
N PRO A 68 9.90 0.49 -9.14
CA PRO A 68 9.10 0.12 -7.99
C PRO A 68 8.96 1.30 -7.02
N LYS A 69 7.77 1.45 -6.47
CA LYS A 69 7.41 2.37 -5.40
C LYS A 69 6.74 1.55 -4.31
N HIS A 70 7.17 1.74 -3.08
CA HIS A 70 6.55 1.08 -1.93
C HIS A 70 5.58 2.05 -1.27
N VAL A 71 4.44 1.54 -0.87
CA VAL A 71 3.39 2.29 -0.18
C VAL A 71 3.17 1.61 1.15
N PHE A 72 3.12 2.40 2.22
CA PHE A 72 2.73 1.93 3.54
C PHE A 72 1.35 2.48 3.88
N PHE A 73 0.56 1.72 4.63
CA PHE A 73 -0.71 2.20 5.12
C PHE A 73 -1.02 1.67 6.52
N MET A 74 -1.80 2.45 7.26
CA MET A 74 -2.62 1.97 8.36
C MET A 74 -4.08 2.02 7.93
N TYR A 75 -4.81 0.93 8.13
CA TYR A 75 -6.27 0.87 8.01
C TYR A 75 -6.88 0.61 9.39
N ALA A 76 -7.75 1.49 9.85
CA ALA A 76 -8.47 1.36 11.10
C ALA A 76 -9.97 1.28 10.81
N GLY A 77 -10.50 0.06 10.71
CA GLY A 77 -11.87 -0.16 10.26
C GLY A 77 -12.92 0.56 11.10
N GLY A 78 -14.05 0.89 10.48
CA GLY A 78 -15.13 1.68 11.09
C GLY A 78 -15.60 1.17 12.46
N ASP A 79 -15.70 -0.15 12.61
CA ASP A 79 -16.22 -0.83 13.80
C ASP A 79 -15.15 -1.04 14.90
N THR A 80 -13.91 -0.66 14.63
CA THR A 80 -12.82 -0.77 15.60
C THR A 80 -13.02 0.24 16.75
N PRO A 81 -12.90 -0.17 18.03
CA PRO A 81 -12.98 0.76 19.16
C PRO A 81 -11.96 1.89 19.07
N LEU A 82 -12.37 3.13 19.33
CA LEU A 82 -11.53 4.34 19.23
C LEU A 82 -10.18 4.21 19.97
N ARG A 83 -10.18 3.57 21.14
CA ARG A 83 -8.96 3.32 21.92
C ARG A 83 -7.96 2.44 21.15
N VAL A 84 -8.44 1.44 20.43
CA VAL A 84 -7.59 0.54 19.63
C VAL A 84 -7.06 1.27 18.40
N LYS A 85 -7.89 2.11 17.74
CA LYS A 85 -7.45 3.00 16.64
C LYS A 85 -6.31 3.93 17.08
N ALA A 86 -6.48 4.62 18.21
CA ALA A 86 -5.48 5.52 18.78
C ALA A 86 -4.16 4.81 19.11
N ARG A 87 -4.23 3.61 19.69
CA ARG A 87 -3.05 2.76 19.92
C ARG A 87 -2.41 2.35 18.60
N GLY A 88 -3.22 2.08 17.58
CA GLY A 88 -2.78 1.77 16.22
C GLY A 88 -1.86 2.84 15.63
N LEU A 89 -2.30 4.09 15.71
CA LEU A 89 -1.54 5.26 15.24
C LEU A 89 -0.18 5.40 15.93
N LEU A 90 -0.10 5.14 17.23
CA LEU A 90 1.16 5.21 17.98
C LEU A 90 2.20 4.19 17.51
N HIS A 91 1.76 3.04 17.00
CA HIS A 91 2.67 2.00 16.48
C HIS A 91 3.06 2.20 15.02
N MET A 92 2.46 3.17 14.32
CA MET A 92 2.66 3.40 12.90
C MET A 92 4.13 3.67 12.56
N GLY A 93 4.83 4.47 13.36
CA GLY A 93 6.25 4.78 13.14
C GLY A 93 7.13 3.52 13.19
N ALA A 94 6.97 2.69 14.21
CA ALA A 94 7.74 1.47 14.37
C ALA A 94 7.47 0.47 13.23
N LEU A 95 6.21 0.35 12.78
CA LEU A 95 5.87 -0.53 11.66
C LEU A 95 6.34 0.01 10.30
N ALA A 96 6.32 1.32 10.11
CA ALA A 96 6.88 1.95 8.92
C ALA A 96 8.39 1.72 8.83
N GLU A 97 9.12 1.69 9.95
CA GLU A 97 10.54 1.31 9.98
C GLU A 97 10.77 -0.16 9.59
N VAL A 98 9.88 -1.08 9.97
CA VAL A 98 9.95 -2.48 9.53
C VAL A 98 9.70 -2.59 8.02
N ILE A 99 8.82 -1.73 7.49
CA ILE A 99 8.50 -1.58 6.06
C ILE A 99 9.35 -0.44 5.45
N GLN A 100 10.60 -0.34 5.91
CA GLN A 100 11.64 0.56 5.41
C GLN A 100 11.53 0.68 3.89
N GLN A 101 11.41 1.92 3.38
CA GLN A 101 11.33 2.33 1.96
C GLN A 101 9.93 2.71 1.41
N ALA A 102 8.92 2.88 2.28
CA ALA A 102 7.67 3.52 1.86
C ALA A 102 7.96 4.90 1.25
N HIS A 103 7.58 5.10 -0.01
CA HIS A 103 7.66 6.37 -0.70
C HIS A 103 6.53 7.31 -0.27
N VAL A 104 5.37 6.72 0.07
CA VAL A 104 4.22 7.41 0.60
C VAL A 104 3.55 6.54 1.66
N SER A 105 2.94 7.18 2.65
CA SER A 105 2.18 6.54 3.71
C SER A 105 0.73 7.03 3.72
N PHE A 106 -0.22 6.15 4.07
CA PHE A 106 -1.64 6.47 4.19
C PHE A 106 -2.19 6.08 5.56
N GLU A 107 -3.14 6.86 6.03
CA GLU A 107 -4.03 6.53 7.14
C GLU A 107 -5.43 6.46 6.55
N ALA A 108 -6.11 5.35 6.77
CA ALA A 108 -7.41 5.04 6.19
C ALA A 108 -8.37 4.58 7.29
N GLU A 109 -9.60 5.08 7.24
CA GLU A 109 -10.69 4.60 8.10
C GLU A 109 -11.73 3.79 7.31
N ALA A 110 -11.76 4.00 6.00
CA ALA A 110 -12.55 3.24 5.04
C ALA A 110 -11.61 2.58 4.01
N VAL A 111 -12.01 1.42 3.48
CA VAL A 111 -11.19 0.72 2.47
C VAL A 111 -11.06 1.56 1.20
N GLU A 112 -12.06 2.38 0.92
CA GLU A 112 -12.17 3.34 -0.18
C GLU A 112 -11.16 4.50 -0.06
N ASP A 113 -10.54 4.69 1.11
CA ASP A 113 -9.44 5.62 1.29
C ASP A 113 -8.14 5.10 0.66
N LEU A 114 -8.01 3.78 0.52
CA LEU A 114 -6.91 3.09 -0.15
C LEU A 114 -7.23 2.84 -1.62
N ASP A 115 -7.76 3.87 -2.29
CA ASP A 115 -8.05 3.83 -3.73
C ASP A 115 -6.77 3.98 -4.58
N PRO A 116 -6.57 3.15 -5.63
CA PRO A 116 -5.40 3.23 -6.50
C PRO A 116 -5.14 4.61 -7.11
N ARG A 117 -6.18 5.39 -7.44
CA ARG A 117 -6.01 6.73 -8.02
C ARG A 117 -5.55 7.73 -6.97
N LYS A 118 -6.10 7.68 -5.74
CA LYS A 118 -5.62 8.49 -4.61
C LYS A 118 -4.14 8.18 -4.31
N ILE A 119 -3.76 6.91 -4.36
CA ILE A 119 -2.38 6.47 -4.16
C ILE A 119 -1.45 7.00 -5.26
N VAL A 120 -1.83 6.84 -6.52
CA VAL A 120 -1.07 7.37 -7.67
C VAL A 120 -0.97 8.88 -7.62
N ALA A 121 -2.03 9.61 -7.28
CA ALA A 121 -2.00 11.06 -7.16
C ALA A 121 -0.95 11.51 -6.14
N LYS A 122 -0.88 10.86 -4.97
CA LYS A 122 0.15 11.15 -3.95
C LYS A 122 1.56 10.77 -4.42
N LEU A 123 1.71 9.62 -5.08
CA LEU A 123 2.99 9.19 -5.66
C LEU A 123 3.50 10.17 -6.74
N LEU A 124 2.60 10.74 -7.54
CA LEU A 124 2.93 11.77 -8.53
C LEU A 124 3.33 13.09 -7.88
N GLN A 125 2.65 13.50 -6.80
CA GLN A 125 3.00 14.70 -6.04
C GLN A 125 4.38 14.60 -5.37
N CYS A 126 4.76 13.41 -4.91
CA CYS A 126 6.08 13.14 -4.35
C CYS A 126 7.14 12.79 -5.42
N GLY A 127 6.73 12.62 -6.67
CA GLY A 127 7.59 12.28 -7.81
C GLY A 127 8.29 13.49 -8.41
N GLY A 128 9.46 13.26 -9.03
CA GLY A 128 10.19 14.31 -9.75
C GLY A 128 9.55 14.73 -11.08
N ALA A 129 10.26 15.53 -11.87
CA ALA A 129 9.76 16.19 -13.09
C ALA A 129 9.18 15.26 -14.18
N HIS A 130 9.44 13.94 -14.12
CA HIS A 130 9.01 12.98 -15.12
C HIS A 130 7.88 12.08 -14.59
N LYS A 131 6.71 12.16 -15.25
CA LYS A 131 5.52 11.37 -14.93
C LYS A 131 5.51 10.04 -15.70
N PRO A 132 5.28 8.89 -15.03
CA PRO A 132 5.07 7.61 -15.72
C PRO A 132 3.78 7.62 -16.55
N ASN A 133 3.68 6.76 -17.56
CA ASN A 133 2.46 6.59 -18.35
C ASN A 133 1.41 5.75 -17.63
N ALA A 134 1.86 4.74 -16.86
CA ALA A 134 0.98 3.79 -16.20
C ALA A 134 1.54 3.30 -14.87
N TRP A 135 0.66 2.71 -14.06
CA TRP A 135 0.99 2.12 -12.77
C TRP A 135 0.44 0.70 -12.66
N ASP A 136 1.31 -0.23 -12.26
CA ASP A 136 0.99 -1.64 -12.05
C ASP A 136 0.95 -1.93 -10.55
N PHE A 137 -0.23 -2.29 -10.06
CA PHE A 137 -0.46 -2.62 -8.64
C PHE A 137 -0.26 -4.10 -8.32
N GLY A 138 0.05 -4.95 -9.32
CA GLY A 138 0.02 -6.39 -9.19
C GLY A 138 -1.40 -6.96 -9.22
N GLY A 139 -1.53 -8.23 -9.62
CA GLY A 139 -2.79 -8.97 -9.54
C GLY A 139 -3.71 -8.87 -10.75
N GLN A 140 -3.91 -7.70 -11.37
CA GLN A 140 -4.82 -7.58 -12.52
C GLN A 140 -4.39 -6.52 -13.55
N ALA A 141 -4.47 -6.91 -14.84
CA ALA A 141 -4.54 -5.98 -15.96
C ALA A 141 -6.00 -5.49 -16.12
N PRO A 142 -6.24 -4.25 -16.55
CA PRO A 142 -5.26 -3.30 -17.10
C PRO A 142 -4.51 -2.49 -16.03
N MET A 143 -3.28 -2.07 -16.37
CA MET A 143 -2.52 -1.09 -15.59
C MET A 143 -3.28 0.24 -15.54
N LEU A 144 -3.20 0.95 -14.41
CA LEU A 144 -3.82 2.25 -14.25
C LEU A 144 -3.05 3.28 -15.09
N GLN A 145 -3.63 3.71 -16.20
CA GLN A 145 -3.11 4.80 -17.04
C GLN A 145 -3.19 6.13 -16.28
N VAL A 146 -2.34 7.11 -16.61
CA VAL A 146 -2.26 8.42 -15.92
C VAL A 146 -3.00 9.54 -16.67
N ASP A 147 -3.59 9.23 -17.82
CA ASP A 147 -4.43 10.11 -18.64
C ASP A 147 -5.58 10.80 -17.88
N TRP A 148 -6.20 10.13 -16.90
CA TRP A 148 -7.23 10.73 -16.05
C TRP A 148 -6.72 11.87 -15.15
N PHE A 149 -5.45 11.86 -14.77
CA PHE A 149 -4.88 12.85 -13.86
C PHE A 149 -4.68 14.22 -14.53
N GLU A 150 -4.57 14.27 -15.87
CA GLU A 150 -4.40 15.52 -16.63
C GLU A 150 -5.72 16.27 -16.87
N SER A 151 -6.85 15.62 -16.59
CA SER A 151 -8.20 16.18 -16.77
C SER A 151 -8.78 16.88 -15.54
N GLN A 152 -7.99 17.01 -14.46
CA GLN A 152 -8.36 17.67 -13.19
C GLN A 152 -7.59 18.97 -12.99
#